data_AF-A0A2W1D6V8-F1
#
_entry.id   AF-A0A2W1D6V8-F1
#
_cell.length_a   1.000
_cell.length_b   1.000
_cell.length_c   1.000
_cell.angle_alpha   90.00
_cell.angle_beta   90.00
_cell.angle_gamma   90.00
#
_symmetry.space_group_name_H-M   'P 1'
#
loop_
_entity.id
_entity.type
_entity.pdbx_description
1 polymer ?
#
loop_
_entity_poly.entity_id
_entity_poly.type
_entity_poly.pdbx_seq_one_letter_code
_entity_poly.pdbx_strand_id
1 'polypeptide(L)'
;MGPRGSLMNEYLKPNPQADGMGYNPRCLRRDINRVAANATNDFEVSSLIKGNKDIANFQDDCQGRFEQGLMGVHAAGHYQIGGDAGSDIYNSPADPTFFLHHGMIDRVWWTWQNFDIESRQYAIAGQTLLGGGGRNGTLDDIISLGDYVGAPNITVREAMNTLDGPFCYIYA
;
A
#
# COMPACT_ATOMS: atom_id res chain seq x y z
N MET A 1 -14.55 6.60 10.06
CA MET A 1 -13.67 7.40 9.18
C MET A 1 -14.25 7.45 7.76
N GLY A 2 -13.84 8.47 7.01
CA GLY A 2 -14.11 8.65 5.58
C GLY A 2 -15.59 8.83 5.18
N PRO A 3 -15.86 8.97 3.88
CA PRO A 3 -14.90 9.47 2.90
C PRO A 3 -14.70 10.99 3.10
N ARG A 4 -13.47 11.50 2.90
CA ARG A 4 -13.23 12.97 2.87
C ARG A 4 -13.78 13.60 1.58
N GLY A 5 -13.95 12.80 0.54
CA GLY A 5 -14.60 13.09 -0.74
C GLY A 5 -14.68 11.81 -1.56
N SER A 6 -15.68 11.66 -2.42
CA SER A 6 -15.86 10.45 -3.23
C SER A 6 -15.92 10.78 -4.71
N LEU A 7 -15.27 9.97 -5.55
CA LEU A 7 -15.52 9.94 -6.99
C LEU A 7 -16.96 9.44 -7.30
N MET A 8 -17.61 8.77 -6.34
CA MET A 8 -19.01 8.35 -6.38
C MET A 8 -19.92 9.33 -5.62
N ASN A 9 -19.76 10.62 -5.94
CA ASN A 9 -20.27 11.77 -5.19
C ASN A 9 -21.81 11.79 -5.03
N GLU A 10 -22.55 11.06 -5.86
CA GLU A 10 -24.03 11.04 -5.79
C GLU A 10 -24.60 10.16 -4.67
N TYR A 11 -23.83 9.20 -4.12
CA TYR A 11 -24.39 8.19 -3.21
C TYR A 11 -23.69 8.07 -1.85
N LEU A 12 -22.66 8.87 -1.59
CA LEU A 12 -21.88 8.81 -0.35
C LEU A 12 -21.87 10.17 0.33
N LYS A 13 -22.42 10.21 1.54
CA LYS A 13 -22.37 11.41 2.38
C LYS A 13 -20.91 11.64 2.82
N PRO A 14 -20.37 12.86 2.61
CA PRO A 14 -19.06 13.22 3.12
C PRO A 14 -18.97 13.03 4.64
N ASN A 15 -17.76 12.83 5.15
CA ASN A 15 -17.54 12.81 6.58
C ASN A 15 -17.97 14.16 7.20
N PRO A 16 -18.68 14.16 8.35
CA PRO A 16 -19.13 15.40 8.99
C PRO A 16 -17.98 16.25 9.55
N GLN A 17 -16.78 15.68 9.71
CA GLN A 17 -15.58 16.40 10.13
C GLN A 17 -14.61 16.52 8.94
N ALA A 18 -14.00 17.70 8.79
CA ALA A 18 -13.08 17.99 7.68
C ALA A 18 -11.80 17.12 7.72
N ASP A 19 -11.42 16.65 8.91
CA ASP A 19 -10.32 15.71 9.11
C ASP A 19 -10.69 14.24 8.75
N GLY A 20 -11.93 13.95 8.34
CA GLY A 20 -12.37 12.60 7.99
C GLY A 20 -12.51 11.63 9.18
N MET A 21 -12.35 12.11 10.42
CA MET A 21 -12.37 11.29 11.63
C MET A 21 -13.75 11.20 12.29
N GLY A 22 -14.72 12.00 11.83
CA GLY A 22 -16.07 12.01 12.36
C GLY A 22 -16.82 10.69 12.21
N TYR A 23 -17.77 10.45 13.13
CA TYR A 23 -18.68 9.31 13.10
C TYR A 23 -19.60 9.40 11.87
N ASN A 24 -19.44 8.46 10.94
CA ASN A 24 -20.17 8.43 9.66
C ASN A 24 -20.58 6.99 9.29
N PRO A 25 -21.54 6.38 10.01
CA PRO A 25 -21.92 4.98 9.81
C PRO A 25 -22.61 4.77 8.46
N ARG A 26 -22.17 3.75 7.73
CA ARG A 26 -22.69 3.35 6.42
C ARG A 26 -22.20 1.94 6.06
N CYS A 27 -22.84 1.31 5.09
CA CYS A 27 -22.42 -0.01 4.61
C CYS A 27 -21.14 0.08 3.78
N LEU A 28 -20.31 -0.95 3.85
CA LEU A 28 -19.28 -1.19 2.83
C LEU A 28 -19.95 -1.39 1.46
N ARG A 29 -19.32 -0.86 0.42
CA ARG A 29 -19.75 -0.98 -0.97
C ARG A 29 -18.57 -1.39 -1.81
N ARG A 30 -18.81 -2.29 -2.76
CA ARG A 30 -17.81 -2.75 -3.72
C ARG A 30 -18.36 -2.60 -5.12
N ASP A 31 -17.47 -2.32 -6.06
CA ASP A 31 -17.79 -2.23 -7.48
C ASP A 31 -16.63 -2.87 -8.24
N ILE A 32 -16.77 -4.17 -8.48
CA ILE A 32 -15.66 -5.00 -8.93
C ILE A 32 -15.23 -4.58 -10.35
N ASN A 33 -14.02 -4.02 -10.44
CA ASN A 33 -13.53 -3.39 -11.66
C ASN A 33 -12.62 -4.31 -12.46
N ARG A 34 -13.08 -4.70 -13.66
CA ARG A 34 -12.32 -5.58 -14.57
C ARG A 34 -11.07 -4.93 -15.15
N VAL A 35 -11.07 -3.61 -15.37
CA VAL A 35 -9.91 -2.89 -15.90
C VAL A 35 -8.79 -2.90 -14.86
N ALA A 36 -9.12 -2.62 -13.60
CA ALA A 36 -8.17 -2.70 -12.50
C ALA A 36 -7.67 -4.13 -12.29
N ALA A 37 -8.56 -5.14 -12.34
CA ALA A 37 -8.17 -6.54 -12.24
C ALA A 37 -7.19 -6.99 -13.36
N ASN A 38 -7.28 -6.40 -14.55
CA ASN A 38 -6.34 -6.69 -15.63
C ASN A 38 -4.92 -6.16 -15.33
N ALA A 39 -4.78 -5.15 -14.47
CA ALA A 39 -3.49 -4.58 -14.06
C ALA A 39 -2.86 -5.32 -12.85
N THR A 40 -3.43 -6.43 -12.40
CA THR A 40 -2.90 -7.28 -11.31
C THR A 40 -2.69 -8.73 -11.75
N ASN A 41 -2.57 -8.99 -13.06
CA ASN A 41 -2.37 -10.32 -13.60
C ASN A 41 -0.92 -10.81 -13.39
N ASP A 42 -0.67 -12.10 -13.68
CA ASP A 42 0.66 -12.72 -13.49
C ASP A 42 1.78 -12.03 -14.29
N PHE A 43 1.48 -11.51 -15.49
CA PHE A 43 2.44 -10.77 -16.29
C PHE A 43 2.82 -9.45 -15.60
N GLU A 44 1.86 -8.71 -15.06
CA GLU A 44 2.14 -7.45 -14.35
C GLU A 44 2.97 -7.68 -13.08
N VAL A 45 2.58 -8.68 -12.26
CA VAL A 45 3.31 -9.03 -11.03
C VAL A 45 4.73 -9.51 -11.33
N SER A 46 4.89 -10.41 -12.31
CA SER A 46 6.21 -10.92 -12.66
C SER A 46 7.10 -9.88 -13.34
N SER A 47 6.53 -8.96 -14.11
CA SER A 47 7.24 -7.82 -14.71
C SER A 47 7.71 -6.84 -13.65
N LEU A 48 6.88 -6.54 -12.65
CA LEU A 48 7.26 -5.71 -11.50
C LEU A 48 8.50 -6.28 -10.78
N ILE A 49 8.49 -7.58 -10.47
CA ILE A 49 9.59 -8.26 -9.76
C ILE A 49 10.87 -8.32 -10.60
N LYS A 50 10.76 -8.71 -11.88
CA LYS A 50 11.94 -8.98 -12.73
C LYS A 50 12.49 -7.73 -13.41
N GLY A 51 11.64 -6.74 -13.69
CA GLY A 51 11.98 -5.53 -14.42
C GLY A 51 12.71 -4.49 -13.58
N ASN A 52 12.51 -4.51 -12.25
CA ASN A 52 13.04 -3.49 -11.36
C ASN A 52 14.30 -3.95 -10.62
N LYS A 53 15.40 -3.20 -10.75
CA LYS A 53 16.68 -3.52 -10.11
C LYS A 53 16.90 -2.79 -8.80
N ASP A 54 16.30 -1.61 -8.64
CA ASP A 54 16.41 -0.77 -7.46
C ASP A 54 15.03 -0.55 -6.82
N ILE A 55 15.04 -0.23 -5.53
CA ILE A 55 13.83 -0.05 -4.73
C ILE A 55 13.00 1.15 -5.18
N ALA A 56 13.62 2.21 -5.73
CA ALA A 56 12.91 3.41 -6.13
C ALA A 56 11.98 3.13 -7.31
N ASN A 57 12.48 2.44 -8.34
CA ASN A 57 11.63 2.04 -9.47
C ASN A 57 10.63 0.95 -9.09
N PHE A 58 11.03 -0.03 -8.27
CA PHE A 58 10.13 -1.08 -7.79
C PHE A 58 8.92 -0.50 -7.04
N GLN A 59 9.15 0.41 -6.07
CA GLN A 59 8.05 0.97 -5.29
C GLN A 59 7.16 1.89 -6.12
N ASP A 60 7.71 2.67 -7.05
CA ASP A 60 6.94 3.55 -7.93
C ASP A 60 6.05 2.75 -8.88
N ASP A 61 6.59 1.70 -9.51
CA ASP A 61 5.84 0.82 -10.42
C ASP A 61 4.79 0.01 -9.67
N CYS A 62 5.10 -0.43 -8.44
CA CYS A 62 4.16 -1.13 -7.57
C CYS A 62 2.97 -0.24 -7.20
N GLN A 63 3.23 1.00 -6.74
CA GLN A 63 2.21 1.96 -6.33
C GLN A 63 1.38 2.50 -7.51
N GLY A 64 2.01 2.64 -8.68
CA GLY A 64 1.42 3.17 -9.89
C GLY A 64 2.08 4.48 -10.34
N ARG A 65 2.44 4.55 -11.63
CA ARG A 65 2.86 5.78 -12.30
C ARG A 65 1.69 6.38 -13.06
N PHE A 66 0.76 6.99 -12.33
CA PHE A 66 -0.50 7.49 -12.90
C PHE A 66 -0.30 8.52 -14.02
N GLU A 67 0.73 9.37 -13.92
CA GLU A 67 1.07 10.34 -14.98
C GLU A 67 1.44 9.66 -16.32
N GLN A 68 1.88 8.40 -16.25
CA GLN A 68 2.23 7.56 -17.41
C GLN A 68 1.08 6.62 -17.81
N GLY A 69 -0.07 6.72 -17.13
CA GLY A 69 -1.22 5.83 -17.35
C GLY A 69 -1.03 4.42 -16.79
N LEU A 70 -0.04 4.20 -15.92
CA LEU A 70 0.23 2.91 -15.30
C LEU A 70 -0.37 2.86 -13.90
N MET A 71 -1.30 1.94 -13.66
CA MET A 71 -2.01 1.85 -12.39
C MET A 71 -1.16 1.21 -11.29
N GLY A 72 -0.26 0.28 -11.62
CA GLY A 72 0.52 -0.48 -10.64
C GLY A 72 -0.33 -1.50 -9.86
N VAL A 73 0.29 -2.58 -9.41
CA VAL A 73 -0.43 -3.71 -8.78
C VAL A 73 -1.06 -3.34 -7.43
N HIS A 74 -0.50 -2.36 -6.71
CA HIS A 74 -1.04 -1.87 -5.43
C HIS A 74 -2.34 -1.08 -5.65
N ALA A 75 -2.30 0.00 -6.43
CA ALA A 75 -3.51 0.78 -6.64
C ALA A 75 -4.55 -0.04 -7.42
N ALA A 76 -4.15 -0.85 -8.39
CA ALA A 76 -5.06 -1.73 -9.10
C ALA A 76 -5.75 -2.74 -8.18
N GLY A 77 -5.05 -3.30 -7.19
CA GLY A 77 -5.68 -4.18 -6.20
C GLY A 77 -6.75 -3.49 -5.36
N HIS A 78 -6.53 -2.24 -4.96
CA HIS A 78 -7.55 -1.42 -4.30
C HIS A 78 -8.74 -1.11 -5.22
N TYR A 79 -8.46 -0.60 -6.44
CA TYR A 79 -9.50 -0.23 -7.40
C TYR A 79 -10.26 -1.43 -7.99
N GLN A 80 -9.68 -2.63 -7.96
CA GLN A 80 -10.35 -3.88 -8.34
C GLN A 80 -11.53 -4.17 -7.40
N ILE A 81 -11.40 -3.88 -6.10
CA ILE A 81 -12.49 -3.99 -5.14
C ILE A 81 -13.46 -2.80 -5.28
N GLY A 82 -12.89 -1.61 -5.46
CA GLY A 82 -13.63 -0.38 -5.72
C GLY A 82 -14.56 0.03 -4.59
N GLY A 83 -15.44 0.99 -4.85
CA GLY A 83 -16.46 1.43 -3.90
C GLY A 83 -15.88 2.05 -2.61
N ASP A 84 -16.61 1.87 -1.51
CA ASP A 84 -16.31 2.44 -0.19
C ASP A 84 -16.10 1.30 0.83
N ALA A 85 -14.91 1.09 1.39
CA ALA A 85 -13.74 1.96 1.32
C ALA A 85 -12.67 1.53 0.31
N GLY A 86 -12.93 0.53 -0.56
CA GLY A 86 -11.91 -0.08 -1.42
C GLY A 86 -11.13 0.91 -2.30
N SER A 87 -11.76 2.00 -2.76
CA SER A 87 -11.13 3.08 -3.53
C SER A 87 -10.79 4.35 -2.73
N ASP A 88 -10.96 4.35 -1.40
CA ASP A 88 -10.61 5.47 -0.53
C ASP A 88 -9.20 5.26 0.03
N ILE A 89 -8.21 6.00 -0.48
CA ILE A 89 -6.80 5.85 -0.10
C ILE A 89 -6.53 6.09 1.41
N TYR A 90 -7.42 6.78 2.13
CA TYR A 90 -7.25 7.07 3.55
C TYR A 90 -8.02 6.08 4.44
N ASN A 91 -9.08 5.45 3.91
CA ASN A 91 -9.97 4.58 4.66
C ASN A 91 -10.00 3.14 4.13
N SER A 92 -9.14 2.79 3.16
CA SER A 92 -9.09 1.47 2.54
C SER A 92 -8.95 0.29 3.52
N PRO A 93 -8.28 0.40 4.70
CA PRO A 93 -8.28 -0.68 5.69
C PRO A 93 -9.65 -1.03 6.29
N ALA A 94 -10.67 -0.19 6.08
CA ALA A 94 -12.04 -0.49 6.50
C ALA A 94 -12.68 -1.61 5.65
N ASP A 95 -12.17 -1.90 4.45
CA ASP A 95 -12.51 -3.11 3.71
C ASP A 95 -11.60 -4.28 4.18
N PRO A 96 -12.15 -5.40 4.68
CA PRO A 96 -11.34 -6.55 5.11
C PRO A 96 -10.39 -7.13 4.05
N THR A 97 -10.66 -6.92 2.76
CA THR A 97 -9.75 -7.38 1.69
C THR A 97 -8.41 -6.65 1.69
N PHE A 98 -8.31 -5.49 2.36
CA PHE A 98 -7.08 -4.73 2.54
C PHE A 98 -5.92 -5.61 3.02
N PHE A 99 -6.15 -6.43 4.03
CA PHE A 99 -5.10 -7.25 4.65
C PHE A 99 -4.63 -8.37 3.73
N LEU A 100 -5.54 -8.98 2.96
CA LEU A 100 -5.17 -9.98 1.96
C LEU A 100 -4.40 -9.34 0.79
N HIS A 101 -4.83 -8.16 0.35
CA HIS A 101 -4.13 -7.38 -0.67
C HIS A 101 -2.72 -7.03 -0.22
N HIS A 102 -2.56 -6.43 0.96
CA HIS A 102 -1.23 -6.07 1.49
C HIS A 102 -0.37 -7.29 1.84
N GLY A 103 -0.97 -8.42 2.20
CA GLY A 103 -0.23 -9.69 2.31
C GLY A 103 0.38 -10.13 0.98
N MET A 104 -0.30 -9.89 -0.15
CA MET A 104 0.27 -10.15 -1.48
C MET A 104 1.30 -9.08 -1.88
N ILE A 105 1.09 -7.81 -1.54
CA ILE A 105 2.10 -6.75 -1.77
C ILE A 105 3.40 -7.07 -1.03
N ASP A 106 3.30 -7.47 0.24
CA ASP A 106 4.46 -7.88 1.03
C ASP A 106 5.14 -9.12 0.43
N ARG A 107 4.36 -10.13 -0.02
CA ARG A 107 4.91 -11.28 -0.73
C ARG A 107 5.68 -10.90 -2.00
N VAL A 108 5.17 -9.95 -2.78
CA VAL A 108 5.82 -9.47 -4.01
C VAL A 108 7.12 -8.73 -3.66
N TRP A 109 7.11 -7.89 -2.63
CA TRP A 109 8.31 -7.20 -2.14
C TRP A 109 9.34 -8.17 -1.57
N TRP A 110 8.93 -9.10 -0.71
CA TRP A 110 9.75 -10.18 -0.18
C TRP A 110 10.40 -11.00 -1.30
N THR A 111 9.62 -11.36 -2.33
CA THR A 111 10.15 -12.09 -3.49
C THR A 111 11.21 -11.24 -4.20
N TRP A 112 10.94 -9.96 -4.45
CA TRP A 112 11.89 -9.04 -5.09
C TRP A 112 13.18 -8.88 -4.29
N GLN A 113 13.11 -8.78 -2.95
CA GLN A 113 14.31 -8.73 -2.09
C GLN A 113 15.13 -10.02 -2.23
N ASN A 114 14.48 -11.20 -2.16
CA ASN A 114 15.15 -12.50 -2.19
C ASN A 114 15.79 -12.86 -3.55
N PHE A 115 15.45 -12.15 -4.63
CA PHE A 115 16.14 -12.30 -5.91
C PHE A 115 17.61 -11.81 -5.88
N ASP A 116 17.94 -10.87 -5.00
CA ASP A 116 19.31 -10.36 -4.79
C ASP A 116 19.42 -9.77 -3.37
N ILE A 117 19.40 -10.66 -2.39
CA ILE A 117 19.26 -10.28 -0.98
C ILE A 117 20.41 -9.39 -0.49
N GLU A 118 21.62 -9.59 -1.02
CA GLU A 118 22.81 -8.84 -0.62
C GLU A 118 22.69 -7.35 -0.94
N SER A 119 22.08 -7.01 -2.09
CA SER A 119 21.92 -5.61 -2.51
C SER A 119 20.56 -5.02 -2.12
N ARG A 120 19.53 -5.87 -1.93
CA ARG A 120 18.13 -5.42 -1.79
C ARG A 120 17.56 -5.44 -0.39
N GLN A 121 18.12 -6.25 0.52
CA GLN A 121 17.57 -6.43 1.87
C GLN A 121 17.32 -5.11 2.58
N TYR A 122 18.26 -4.17 2.51
CA TYR A 122 18.17 -2.86 3.17
C TYR A 122 18.10 -1.69 2.18
N ALA A 123 17.71 -1.95 0.94
CA ALA A 123 17.53 -0.90 -0.06
C ALA A 123 16.35 0.00 0.35
N ILE A 124 16.60 1.32 0.43
CA ILE A 124 15.58 2.33 0.73
C ILE A 124 15.73 3.52 -0.22
N ALA A 125 14.61 4.11 -0.63
CA ALA A 125 14.57 5.33 -1.43
C ALA A 125 13.30 6.14 -1.13
N GLY A 126 13.34 7.43 -1.49
CA GLY A 126 12.21 8.35 -1.29
C GLY A 126 12.32 9.21 -0.04
N GLN A 127 11.29 10.03 0.16
CA GLN A 127 11.23 11.03 1.24
C GLN A 127 10.12 10.68 2.24
N THR A 128 10.18 11.27 3.43
CA THR A 128 9.23 11.02 4.51
C THR A 128 7.84 11.65 4.31
N LEU A 129 7.63 12.44 3.25
CA LEU A 129 6.37 13.11 2.96
C LEU A 129 5.85 12.75 1.57
N LEU A 130 4.56 12.41 1.50
CA LEU A 130 3.86 12.19 0.24
C LEU A 130 3.85 13.48 -0.60
N GLY A 131 4.19 13.39 -1.88
CA GLY A 131 4.29 14.54 -2.77
C GLY A 131 5.61 15.34 -2.65
N GLY A 132 6.54 14.89 -1.81
CA GLY A 132 7.88 15.46 -1.66
C GLY A 132 7.98 16.57 -0.62
N GLY A 133 9.15 17.21 -0.57
CA GLY A 133 9.48 18.26 0.40
C GLY A 133 9.88 17.74 1.79
N GLY A 134 9.90 16.42 1.99
CA GLY A 134 10.42 15.77 3.18
C GLY A 134 11.92 15.54 3.11
N ARG A 135 12.53 15.18 4.24
CA ARG A 135 13.90 14.62 4.21
C ARG A 135 13.87 13.22 3.60
N ASN A 136 15.03 12.74 3.14
CA ASN A 136 15.15 11.35 2.73
C ASN A 136 14.79 10.41 3.88
N GLY A 137 14.07 9.34 3.54
CA GLY A 137 13.82 8.25 4.46
C GLY A 137 15.13 7.55 4.83
N THR A 138 15.21 7.05 6.06
CA THR A 138 16.36 6.29 6.54
C THR A 138 15.91 4.99 7.21
N LEU A 139 16.83 4.03 7.30
CA LEU A 139 16.58 2.78 8.02
C LEU A 139 16.29 2.99 9.51
N ASP A 140 16.70 4.13 10.07
CA ASP A 140 16.52 4.43 11.50
C ASP A 140 15.22 5.23 11.76
N ASP A 141 14.42 5.49 10.72
CA ASP A 141 13.11 6.12 10.86
C ASP A 141 12.15 5.20 11.59
N ILE A 142 11.32 5.77 12.47
CA ILE A 142 10.35 5.04 13.28
C ILE A 142 9.05 4.84 12.50
N ILE A 143 8.60 3.60 12.42
CA ILE A 143 7.26 3.19 12.00
C ILE A 143 6.41 3.02 13.25
N SER A 144 5.25 3.69 13.27
CA SER A 144 4.27 3.60 14.36
C SER A 144 2.87 3.39 13.79
N LEU A 145 2.07 2.56 14.46
CA LEU A 145 0.64 2.39 14.20
C LEU A 145 -0.23 3.27 15.12
N GLY A 146 0.41 4.20 15.85
CA GLY A 146 -0.23 5.07 16.82
C GLY A 146 -0.60 4.37 18.13
N ASP A 147 -0.95 5.18 19.13
CA ASP A 147 -1.14 4.71 20.50
C ASP A 147 -2.35 3.78 20.68
N TYR A 148 -3.31 3.83 19.76
CA TYR A 148 -4.57 3.09 19.85
C TYR A 148 -4.49 1.63 19.38
N VAL A 149 -3.51 1.30 18.52
CA VAL A 149 -3.33 -0.07 18.01
C VAL A 149 -2.57 -0.92 19.02
N GLY A 150 -1.75 -0.31 19.88
CA GLY A 150 -0.99 -1.01 20.91
C GLY A 150 0.17 -1.85 20.37
N ALA A 151 0.55 -1.67 19.09
CA ALA A 151 1.75 -2.29 18.52
C ALA A 151 3.00 -1.49 18.94
N PRO A 152 4.12 -2.16 19.26
CA PRO A 152 5.37 -1.48 19.54
C PRO A 152 5.85 -0.72 18.31
N ASN A 153 6.45 0.45 18.53
CA ASN A 153 7.16 1.18 17.48
C ASN A 153 8.39 0.37 17.07
N ILE A 154 8.63 0.29 15.77
CA ILE A 154 9.82 -0.35 15.18
C ILE A 154 10.50 0.63 14.25
N THR A 155 11.75 0.37 13.92
CA THR A 155 12.48 1.09 12.88
C THR A 155 12.20 0.50 11.50
N VAL A 156 12.42 1.27 10.44
CA VAL A 156 12.39 0.74 9.07
C VAL A 156 13.35 -0.45 8.94
N ARG A 157 14.54 -0.37 9.56
CA ARG A 157 15.54 -1.46 9.58
C ARG A 157 14.96 -2.78 10.09
N GLU A 158 14.26 -2.74 11.21
CA GLU A 158 13.60 -3.91 11.81
C GLU A 158 12.48 -4.46 10.93
N ALA A 159 11.87 -3.61 10.10
CA ALA A 159 10.83 -4.02 9.17
C ALA A 159 11.34 -4.65 7.87
N MET A 160 12.64 -4.52 7.55
CA MET A 160 13.17 -4.94 6.25
C MET A 160 13.28 -6.46 6.09
N ASN A 161 13.33 -7.23 7.17
CA ASN A 161 13.59 -8.67 7.16
C ASN A 161 12.44 -9.44 7.79
N THR A 162 11.79 -10.32 7.02
CA THR A 162 10.66 -11.12 7.52
C THR A 162 11.07 -12.22 8.51
N LEU A 163 12.38 -12.44 8.70
CA LEU A 163 12.97 -13.44 9.59
C LEU A 163 13.85 -12.82 10.70
N ASP A 164 13.81 -11.50 10.90
CA ASP A 164 14.56 -10.81 11.95
C ASP A 164 13.71 -9.70 12.59
N GLY A 165 14.23 -9.06 13.64
CA GLY A 165 13.51 -8.05 14.40
C GLY A 165 12.23 -8.64 15.02
N PRO A 166 11.05 -8.01 14.83
CA PRO A 166 9.78 -8.51 15.34
C PRO A 166 9.17 -9.65 14.49
N PHE A 167 9.78 -10.01 13.36
CA PHE A 167 9.19 -10.90 12.37
C PHE A 167 9.85 -12.29 12.34
N CYS A 168 9.06 -13.30 11.99
CA CYS A 168 9.53 -14.67 11.77
C CYS A 168 8.54 -15.43 10.85
N TYR A 169 8.46 -15.02 9.59
CA TYR A 169 7.59 -15.61 8.58
C TYR A 169 8.22 -15.67 7.19
N ILE A 170 7.67 -16.56 6.36
CA ILE A 170 7.96 -16.70 4.93
C ILE A 170 6.65 -16.80 4.14
N TYR A 171 6.74 -16.60 2.83
CA TYR A 171 5.67 -16.92 1.90
C TYR A 171 5.96 -18.22 1.14
N ALA A 172 4.95 -19.09 1.04
CA ALA A 172 5.01 -20.34 0.26
C ALA A 172 4.52 -20.16 -1.19
#